data_AF-A0A3R7L1G1-F1
#
_entry.id   AF-A0A3R7L1G1-F1
#
_cell.length_a   1.000
_cell.length_b   1.000
_cell.length_c   1.000
_cell.angle_alpha   90.00
_cell.angle_beta   90.00
_cell.angle_gamma   90.00
#
_symmetry.space_group_name_H-M   'P 1'
#
loop_
_entity.id
_entity.type
_entity.pdbx_description
1 polymer ?
#
loop_
_entity_poly.entity_id
_entity_poly.type
_entity_poly.pdbx_seq_one_letter_code
_entity_poly.pdbx_strand_id
1 'polypeptide(L)'
;MSVAGGLLFSLRETLMWSAVFALCGAAVEEAYPALATVVFGLVVSLTMPMRFTDIHQMLLADVKGKSALERFLGKRDGNEEQAKKTFLLLTAIVLGAAFTQLDWNEWFQVWPYPAVVSFALAHAALLLLGLRRKV
;
A
#
# COMPACT_ATOMS: atom_id res chain seq x y z
N MET A 1 8.11 22.69 -8.42
CA MET A 1 7.38 21.54 -8.97
C MET A 1 5.97 22.00 -9.30
N SER A 2 5.54 21.89 -10.56
CA SER A 2 4.19 22.35 -10.97
C SER A 2 3.12 21.49 -10.31
N VAL A 3 2.12 22.14 -9.69
CA VAL A 3 1.00 21.49 -8.98
C VAL A 3 0.26 20.49 -9.88
N ALA A 4 0.15 20.78 -11.18
CA ALA A 4 -0.43 19.90 -12.19
C ALA A 4 0.37 18.59 -12.38
N GLY A 5 1.69 18.65 -12.25
CA GLY A 5 2.55 17.48 -12.31
C GLY A 5 2.28 16.54 -11.14
N GLY A 6 2.26 17.08 -9.91
CA GLY A 6 1.99 16.30 -8.70
C GLY A 6 0.64 15.60 -8.74
N LEU A 7 -0.40 16.29 -9.22
CA LEU A 7 -1.77 15.76 -9.29
C LEU A 7 -1.88 14.62 -10.31
N LEU A 8 -1.31 14.77 -11.50
CA LEU A 8 -1.26 13.70 -12.51
C LEU A 8 -0.49 12.46 -12.02
N PHE A 9 0.58 12.66 -11.25
CA PHE A 9 1.32 11.56 -10.63
C PHE A 9 0.50 10.82 -9.58
N SER A 10 -0.17 11.54 -8.67
CA SER A 10 -1.03 10.92 -7.65
C SER A 10 -2.23 10.18 -8.26
N LEU A 11 -2.79 10.71 -9.35
CA LEU A 11 -3.89 10.07 -10.08
C LEU A 11 -3.43 8.77 -10.75
N ARG A 12 -2.25 8.78 -11.37
CA ARG A 12 -1.63 7.57 -11.92
C ARG A 12 -1.39 6.51 -10.84
N GLU A 13 -0.81 6.87 -9.70
CA GLU A 13 -0.58 5.90 -8.61
C GLU A 13 -1.89 5.38 -8.04
N THR A 14 -2.90 6.23 -7.89
CA THR A 14 -4.26 5.85 -7.44
C THR A 14 -4.88 4.81 -8.38
N LEU A 15 -4.76 5.02 -9.69
CA LEU A 15 -5.25 4.08 -10.70
C LEU A 15 -4.49 2.75 -10.64
N MET A 16 -3.18 2.78 -10.44
CA MET A 16 -2.38 1.57 -10.30
C MET A 16 -2.77 0.78 -9.05
N TRP A 17 -2.97 1.44 -7.91
CA TRP A 17 -3.48 0.80 -6.70
C TRP A 17 -4.89 0.23 -6.88
N SER A 18 -5.78 0.98 -7.54
CA SER A 18 -7.13 0.50 -7.86
C SER A 18 -7.10 -0.75 -8.73
N ALA A 19 -6.19 -0.82 -9.71
CA ALA A 19 -5.98 -2.01 -10.52
C ALA A 19 -5.43 -3.18 -9.71
N VAL A 20 -4.47 -2.95 -8.81
CA VAL A 20 -3.97 -3.97 -7.87
C VAL A 20 -5.10 -4.51 -7.00
N PHE A 21 -5.97 -3.64 -6.47
CA PHE A 21 -7.11 -4.04 -5.67
C PHE A 21 -8.15 -4.83 -6.44
N ALA A 22 -8.45 -4.44 -7.69
CA ALA A 22 -9.29 -5.23 -8.58
C ALA A 22 -8.72 -6.64 -8.81
N LEU A 23 -7.41 -6.76 -9.04
CA LEU A 23 -6.73 -8.06 -9.16
C LEU A 23 -6.75 -8.87 -7.86
N CYS A 24 -6.85 -8.22 -6.70
CA CYS A 24 -7.00 -8.86 -5.39
C CYS A 24 -8.45 -9.23 -5.03
N GLY A 25 -9.42 -9.02 -5.92
CA GLY A 25 -10.81 -9.42 -5.71
C GLY A 25 -11.76 -8.29 -5.29
N ALA A 26 -11.35 -7.01 -5.43
CA ALA A 26 -12.26 -5.89 -5.23
C ALA A 26 -13.45 -5.97 -6.22
N ALA A 27 -14.67 -5.88 -5.69
CA ALA A 27 -15.87 -5.81 -6.52
C ALA A 27 -15.90 -4.48 -7.30
N VAL A 28 -15.88 -4.55 -8.63
CA VAL A 28 -15.89 -3.39 -9.54
C VAL A 28 -17.28 -3.18 -10.18
N GLU A 29 -18.16 -4.16 -10.07
CA GLU A 29 -19.48 -4.16 -10.73
C GLU A 29 -20.48 -3.21 -10.03
N GLU A 30 -20.37 -3.08 -8.70
CA GLU A 30 -21.20 -2.17 -7.93
C GLU A 30 -20.51 -0.81 -7.75
N ALA A 31 -21.28 0.26 -7.95
CA ALA A 31 -20.76 1.64 -7.90
C ALA A 31 -20.14 2.00 -6.54
N TYR A 32 -20.69 1.48 -5.45
CA TYR A 32 -20.23 1.76 -4.10
C TYR A 32 -18.83 1.17 -3.79
N PRO A 33 -18.60 -0.16 -3.88
CA PRO A 33 -17.28 -0.76 -3.64
C PRO A 33 -16.24 -0.32 -4.68
N ALA A 34 -16.64 -0.03 -5.92
CA ALA A 34 -15.74 0.53 -6.91
C ALA A 34 -15.21 1.92 -6.48
N LEU A 35 -16.10 2.81 -6.03
CA LEU A 35 -15.71 4.14 -5.56
C LEU A 35 -14.89 4.06 -4.27
N ALA A 36 -15.26 3.18 -3.34
CA ALA A 36 -14.50 2.94 -2.12
C ALA A 36 -13.09 2.40 -2.40
N THR A 37 -12.92 1.55 -3.42
CA THR A 37 -11.61 1.04 -3.86
C THR A 37 -10.74 2.15 -4.42
N VAL A 38 -11.31 3.05 -5.23
CA VAL A 38 -10.58 4.20 -5.77
C VAL A 38 -10.14 5.15 -4.65
N VAL A 39 -11.04 5.45 -3.71
CA VAL A 39 -10.72 6.28 -2.54
C VAL A 39 -9.62 5.62 -1.70
N PHE A 40 -9.69 4.31 -1.48
CA PHE A 40 -8.65 3.60 -0.75
C PHE A 40 -7.31 3.61 -1.51
N GLY A 41 -7.33 3.43 -2.84
CA GLY A 41 -6.13 3.56 -3.67
C GLY A 41 -5.48 4.94 -3.58
N LEU A 42 -6.29 5.98 -3.45
CA LEU A 42 -5.79 7.35 -3.22
C LEU A 42 -5.15 7.49 -1.84
N VAL A 43 -5.80 6.96 -0.79
CA VAL A 43 -5.24 6.98 0.57
C VAL A 43 -3.89 6.26 0.59
N VAL A 44 -3.80 5.06 0.01
CA VAL A 44 -2.57 4.27 -0.05
C VAL A 44 -1.49 5.00 -0.86
N SER A 45 -1.83 5.58 -2.01
CA SER A 45 -0.94 6.42 -2.82
C SER A 45 -0.34 7.59 -2.02
N LEU A 46 -1.15 8.26 -1.18
CA LEU A 46 -0.70 9.42 -0.41
C LEU A 46 0.07 9.06 0.86
N THR A 47 -0.18 7.89 1.45
CA THR A 47 0.35 7.51 2.77
C THR A 47 1.47 6.48 2.73
N MET A 48 1.65 5.78 1.61
CA MET A 48 2.75 4.81 1.48
C MET A 48 4.13 5.48 1.57
N PRO A 49 5.07 4.91 2.35
CA PRO A 49 6.42 5.43 2.46
C PRO A 49 7.23 5.33 1.16
N MET A 50 6.90 4.37 0.29
CA MET A 50 7.52 4.20 -1.02
C MET A 50 6.49 4.28 -2.14
N ARG A 51 6.92 4.84 -3.26
CA ARG A 51 6.11 4.94 -4.48
C ARG A 51 5.96 3.59 -5.16
N PHE A 52 4.92 3.45 -5.97
CA PHE A 52 4.70 2.22 -6.72
C PHE A 52 5.86 1.91 -7.67
N THR A 53 6.45 2.93 -8.30
CA THR A 53 7.62 2.77 -9.17
C THR A 53 8.86 2.31 -8.42
N ASP A 54 9.05 2.78 -7.18
CA ASP A 54 10.18 2.39 -6.34
C ASP A 54 10.00 0.93 -5.86
N ILE A 55 8.77 0.54 -5.50
CA ILE A 55 8.40 -0.85 -5.17
C ILE A 55 8.67 -1.77 -6.37
N HIS A 56 8.26 -1.37 -7.58
CA HIS A 56 8.49 -2.15 -8.79
C HIS A 56 9.99 -2.32 -9.09
N GLN A 57 10.78 -1.24 -8.98
CA GLN A 57 12.23 -1.33 -9.15
C GLN A 57 12.90 -2.22 -8.11
N MET A 58 12.43 -2.16 -6.86
CA MET A 58 12.90 -3.03 -5.79
C MET A 58 12.57 -4.51 -6.07
N LEU A 59 11.34 -4.82 -6.50
CA LEU A 59 10.93 -6.17 -6.88
C LEU A 59 11.74 -6.71 -8.08
N LEU A 60 11.97 -5.87 -9.09
CA LEU A 60 12.80 -6.24 -10.23
C LEU A 60 14.29 -6.36 -9.88
N ALA A 61 14.76 -5.64 -8.86
CA ALA A 61 16.12 -5.79 -8.36
C ALA A 61 16.32 -7.16 -7.70
N ASP A 62 15.30 -7.69 -7.02
CA ASP A 62 15.32 -9.03 -6.43
C ASP A 62 15.42 -10.12 -7.52
N VAL A 63 14.69 -9.98 -8.63
CA VAL A 63 14.81 -10.87 -9.81
C VAL A 63 16.23 -10.86 -10.40
N LYS A 64 16.95 -9.75 -10.29
CA LYS A 64 18.36 -9.62 -10.71
C LYS A 64 19.37 -10.12 -9.66
N GLY A 65 18.87 -10.65 -8.53
CA GLY A 65 19.65 -11.24 -7.46
C GLY A 65 19.95 -10.29 -6.29
N LYS A 66 20.28 -10.90 -5.15
CA LYS A 66 20.50 -10.23 -3.85
C LYS A 66 21.48 -9.05 -3.89
N SER A 67 22.50 -9.11 -4.75
CA SER A 67 23.50 -8.04 -4.90
C SER A 67 22.94 -6.78 -5.57
N ALA A 68 21.94 -6.90 -6.45
CA ALA A 68 21.26 -5.76 -7.06
C ALA A 68 20.31 -5.09 -6.05
N LEU A 69 19.64 -5.90 -5.22
CA LEU A 69 18.82 -5.43 -4.10
C LEU A 69 19.65 -4.68 -3.05
N GLU A 70 20.78 -5.24 -2.62
CA GLU A 70 21.71 -4.59 -1.69
C GLU A 70 22.27 -3.27 -2.26
N ARG A 71 22.56 -3.22 -3.57
CA ARG A 71 23.01 -1.97 -4.23
C ARG A 71 21.90 -0.91 -4.33
N PHE A 72 20.64 -1.33 -4.45
CA PHE A 72 19.48 -0.41 -4.44
C PHE A 72 19.20 0.13 -3.03
N LEU A 73 19.25 -0.74 -2.02
CA LEU A 73 19.08 -0.36 -0.61
C LEU A 73 20.25 0.46 -0.08
N GLY A 74 21.49 0.09 -0.43
CA GLY A 74 22.71 0.77 0.00
C GLY A 74 22.98 2.12 -0.68
N LYS A 75 22.37 2.40 -1.84
CA LYS A 75 22.49 3.72 -2.50
C LYS A 75 21.67 4.83 -1.84
N ARG A 76 20.77 4.49 -0.93
CA ARG A 76 19.76 5.41 -0.42
C ARG A 76 19.60 5.19 1.08
N ASP A 77 20.53 5.76 1.85
CA ASP A 77 20.57 5.69 3.31
C ASP A 77 19.22 6.18 3.87
N GLY A 78 18.44 5.27 4.47
CA GLY A 78 17.04 5.49 4.90
C GLY A 78 15.97 4.68 4.15
N ASN A 79 16.32 4.03 3.03
CA ASN A 79 15.36 3.27 2.21
C ASN A 79 15.04 1.88 2.76
N GLU A 80 15.92 1.26 3.55
CA GLU A 80 15.64 -0.06 4.15
C GLU A 80 14.50 0.00 5.17
N GLU A 81 14.45 1.05 6.00
CA GLU A 81 13.36 1.25 6.95
C GLU A 81 12.04 1.57 6.22
N GLN A 82 12.09 2.39 5.17
CA GLN A 82 10.93 2.70 4.33
C GLN A 82 10.42 1.45 3.58
N ALA A 83 11.34 0.58 3.13
CA ALA A 83 11.01 -0.68 2.49
C ALA A 83 10.33 -1.64 3.45
N LYS A 84 10.85 -1.80 4.67
CA LYS A 84 10.22 -2.62 5.72
C LYS A 84 8.82 -2.11 6.08
N LYS A 85 8.66 -0.79 6.25
CA LYS A 85 7.35 -0.17 6.53
C LYS A 85 6.35 -0.42 5.40
N THR A 86 6.78 -0.21 4.16
CA THR A 86 5.98 -0.47 2.96
C THR A 86 5.55 -1.95 2.88
N PHE A 87 6.48 -2.87 3.13
CA PHE A 87 6.18 -4.31 3.10
C PHE A 87 5.20 -4.74 4.20
N LEU A 88 5.33 -4.17 5.41
CA LEU A 88 4.39 -4.38 6.51
C LEU A 88 2.99 -3.87 6.15
N LEU A 89 2.89 -2.67 5.57
CA LEU A 89 1.61 -2.09 5.15
C LEU A 89 0.97 -2.90 4.01
N LEU A 90 1.75 -3.35 3.03
CA LEU A 90 1.31 -4.27 1.97
C LEU A 90 0.77 -5.57 2.56
N THR A 91 1.50 -6.16 3.50
CA THR A 91 1.08 -7.39 4.17
C THR A 91 -0.20 -7.16 4.97
N ALA A 92 -0.34 -6.02 5.64
CA ALA A 92 -1.56 -5.66 6.35
C ALA A 92 -2.77 -5.56 5.40
N ILE A 93 -2.60 -4.93 4.23
CA ILE A 93 -3.64 -4.87 3.19
C ILE A 93 -4.04 -6.27 2.74
N VAL A 94 -3.08 -7.13 2.40
CA VAL A 94 -3.33 -8.51 1.94
C VAL A 94 -3.98 -9.36 3.02
N LEU A 95 -3.53 -9.24 4.28
CA LEU A 95 -4.15 -9.94 5.40
C LEU A 95 -5.59 -9.46 5.58
N GLY A 96 -5.82 -8.15 5.67
CA GLY A 96 -7.17 -7.59 5.77
C GLY A 96 -8.08 -8.07 4.64
N ALA A 97 -7.58 -8.07 3.41
CA ALA A 97 -8.27 -8.64 2.26
C ALA A 97 -8.61 -10.12 2.46
N ALA A 98 -7.67 -10.95 2.93
CA ALA A 98 -7.91 -12.37 3.18
C ALA A 98 -8.88 -12.62 4.35
N PHE A 99 -8.91 -11.73 5.36
CA PHE A 99 -9.81 -11.82 6.51
C PHE A 99 -11.29 -11.61 6.14
N THR A 100 -11.60 -11.07 4.96
CA THR A 100 -12.98 -11.01 4.42
C THR A 100 -13.62 -12.41 4.26
N GLN A 101 -12.83 -13.48 4.27
CA GLN A 101 -13.28 -14.87 4.11
C GLN A 101 -13.60 -15.60 5.42
N LEU A 102 -13.40 -14.97 6.58
CA LEU A 102 -13.84 -15.53 7.87
C LEU A 102 -15.30 -15.16 8.12
N ASP A 103 -16.07 -16.07 8.73
CA ASP A 103 -17.51 -15.93 9.10
C ASP A 103 -17.78 -14.83 10.16
N TRP A 104 -17.29 -13.62 9.90
CA TRP A 104 -17.57 -12.42 10.66
C TRP A 104 -18.88 -11.81 10.18
N ASN A 105 -19.39 -10.82 10.92
CA ASN A 105 -20.62 -10.11 10.58
C ASN A 105 -20.58 -9.57 9.13
N GLU A 106 -21.65 -9.72 8.36
CA GLU A 106 -21.69 -9.50 6.89
C GLU A 106 -21.11 -8.14 6.44
N TRP A 107 -21.35 -7.07 7.20
CA TRP A 107 -20.86 -5.73 6.86
C TRP A 107 -19.33 -5.59 6.92
N PHE A 108 -18.63 -6.44 7.68
CA PHE A 108 -17.17 -6.47 7.75
C PHE A 108 -16.56 -7.33 6.63
N GLN A 109 -17.33 -8.15 5.92
CA GLN A 109 -16.82 -8.94 4.79
C GLN A 109 -16.80 -8.13 3.48
N VAL A 110 -17.46 -6.97 3.47
CA VAL A 110 -17.54 -6.11 2.29
C VAL A 110 -16.18 -5.45 2.03
N TRP A 111 -15.66 -5.64 0.82
CA TRP A 111 -14.50 -4.90 0.33
C TRP A 111 -14.83 -3.39 0.24
N PRO A 112 -13.92 -2.45 0.61
CA PRO A 112 -12.52 -2.61 1.05
C PRO A 112 -12.34 -2.60 2.58
N TYR A 113 -13.40 -2.73 3.37
CA TYR A 113 -13.38 -2.36 4.79
C TYR A 113 -12.30 -3.07 5.63
N PRO A 114 -12.13 -4.41 5.57
CA PRO A 114 -11.07 -5.08 6.32
C PRO A 114 -9.66 -4.64 5.94
N ALA A 115 -9.42 -4.45 4.65
CA ALA A 115 -8.12 -3.99 4.14
C ALA A 115 -7.82 -2.55 4.60
N VAL A 116 -8.85 -1.69 4.64
CA VAL A 116 -8.73 -0.33 5.19
C VAL A 116 -8.41 -0.37 6.68
N VAL A 117 -9.14 -1.18 7.45
CA VAL A 117 -8.96 -1.29 8.91
C VAL A 117 -7.58 -1.84 9.25
N SER A 118 -7.15 -2.92 8.60
CA SER A 118 -5.82 -3.51 8.82
C SER A 118 -4.69 -2.55 8.42
N PHE A 119 -4.84 -1.86 7.29
CA PHE A 119 -3.90 -0.83 6.85
C PHE A 119 -3.83 0.32 7.85
N ALA A 120 -4.96 0.85 8.29
CA ALA A 120 -5.03 1.94 9.26
C ALA A 120 -4.39 1.56 10.60
N LEU A 121 -4.66 0.35 11.11
CA LEU A 121 -4.05 -0.17 12.34
C LEU A 121 -2.54 -0.33 12.21
N ALA A 122 -2.07 -0.93 11.11
CA ALA A 122 -0.64 -1.10 10.86
C ALA A 122 0.06 0.27 10.71
N HIS A 123 -0.55 1.21 10.00
CA HIS A 123 -0.04 2.56 9.82
C HIS A 123 0.02 3.32 11.15
N ALA A 124 -1.04 3.24 11.96
CA ALA A 124 -1.06 3.83 13.31
C ALA A 124 0.00 3.22 14.22
N ALA A 125 0.18 1.90 14.20
CA ALA A 125 1.22 1.22 14.97
C ALA A 125 2.63 1.66 14.54
N LEU A 126 2.87 1.79 13.24
CA LEU A 126 4.15 2.30 12.70
C LEU A 126 4.42 3.75 13.12
N LEU A 127 3.39 4.61 13.13
CA LEU A 127 3.51 5.99 13.60
C LEU A 127 3.83 6.04 15.11
N LEU A 128 3.12 5.27 15.93
CA LEU A 128 3.33 5.20 17.38
C LEU A 128 4.72 4.65 17.73
N LEU A 129 5.17 3.59 17.07
CA LEU A 129 6.50 3.02 17.26
C LEU A 129 7.61 3.95 16.73
N GLY A 130 7.36 4.67 15.64
CA GLY A 130 8.27 5.68 15.09
C GLY A 130 8.43 6.91 15.98
N LEU A 131 7.34 7.34 16.64
CA LEU A 131 7.38 8.38 17.68
C LEU A 131 8.20 7.91 18.89
N ARG A 132 8.06 6.64 19.28
CA ARG A 132 8.78 6.06 20.41
C ARG A 132 10.29 5.91 20.20
N ARG A 133 10.76 5.83 18.95
CA ARG A 133 12.18 5.74 18.59
C ARG A 133 12.92 7.08 18.55
N LYS A 134 12.19 8.20 18.63
CA LYS A 134 12.75 9.57 18.56
C LYS A 134 12.86 10.28 19.93
N VAL A 135 12.65 9.56 21.03
CA VAL A 135 12.87 10.03 22.42
C VAL A 135 13.99 9.20 23.02
#